data_AF-A0A7V2CME3-F1
#
_entry.id   AF-A0A7V2CME3-F1
#
_cell.length_a   1.000
_cell.length_b   1.000
_cell.length_c   1.000
_cell.angle_alpha   90.00
_cell.angle_beta   90.00
_cell.angle_gamma   90.00
#
_symmetry.space_group_name_H-M   'P 1'
#
loop_
_entity.id
_entity.type
_entity.pdbx_description
1 polymer ?
#
loop_
_entity_poly.entity_id
_entity_poly.type
_entity_poly.pdbx_seq_one_letter_code
_entity_poly.pdbx_strand_id
1 'polypeptide(L)'
;VAAAGDVNDDGVGDLVLGEPYATPPGRPSRAGKAYVVFGRDTGDPADFDDDGDVDLVDFITFQLCFVGSNNPRAPGCARPDLDGDGDVDLADFLIFQQHFTGSR
;
A
#
# COMPACT_ATOMS: atom_id res chain seq x y z
N VAL A 1 -4.27 -13.93 -19.15
CA VAL A 1 -3.81 -13.05 -18.06
C VAL A 1 -2.30 -13.00 -18.14
N ALA A 2 -1.72 -11.81 -18.09
CA ALA A 2 -0.28 -11.60 -17.99
C ALA A 2 -0.03 -10.55 -16.89
N ALA A 3 1.10 -10.65 -16.17
CA ALA A 3 1.58 -9.54 -15.36
C ALA A 3 1.96 -8.41 -16.32
N ALA A 4 1.34 -7.25 -16.18
CA ALA A 4 1.60 -6.12 -17.06
C ALA A 4 2.84 -5.32 -16.64
N GLY A 5 3.37 -5.62 -15.45
CA GLY A 5 4.24 -4.71 -14.73
C GLY A 5 3.40 -3.58 -14.13
N ASP A 6 4.08 -2.53 -13.71
CA ASP A 6 3.48 -1.27 -13.25
C ASP A 6 3.18 -0.41 -14.50
N VAL A 7 1.90 -0.17 -14.78
CA VAL A 7 1.44 0.52 -16.01
C VAL A 7 1.24 2.02 -15.78
N ASN A 8 1.02 2.44 -14.54
CA ASN A 8 0.81 3.83 -14.14
C ASN A 8 2.02 4.48 -13.46
N ASP A 9 3.14 3.76 -13.33
CA ASP A 9 4.40 4.22 -12.73
C ASP A 9 4.24 4.56 -11.23
N ASP A 10 3.47 3.73 -10.53
CA ASP A 10 3.15 3.89 -9.11
C ASP A 10 3.99 2.97 -8.18
N GLY A 11 4.92 2.20 -8.73
CA GLY A 11 5.79 1.28 -8.01
C GLY A 11 5.15 -0.06 -7.67
N VAL A 12 3.85 -0.26 -7.95
CA VAL A 12 3.11 -1.49 -7.64
C VAL A 12 2.74 -2.24 -8.92
N GLY A 13 2.83 -3.57 -8.90
CA GLY A 13 2.54 -4.37 -10.09
C GLY A 13 1.05 -4.42 -10.44
N ASP A 14 0.71 -4.12 -11.69
CA ASP A 14 -0.65 -4.14 -12.20
C ASP A 14 -1.05 -5.43 -12.92
N LEU A 15 -2.36 -5.62 -13.05
CA LEU A 15 -2.98 -6.71 -13.79
C LEU A 15 -3.74 -6.22 -15.01
N VAL A 16 -3.46 -6.81 -16.18
CA VAL A 16 -4.24 -6.57 -17.41
C VAL A 16 -5.13 -7.77 -17.74
N LEU A 17 -6.43 -7.50 -17.87
CA LEU A 17 -7.45 -8.46 -18.26
C LEU A 17 -7.96 -8.16 -19.67
N GLY A 18 -7.78 -9.12 -20.57
CA GLY A 18 -8.25 -9.01 -21.96
C GLY A 18 -9.60 -9.71 -22.17
N GLU A 19 -10.49 -9.04 -22.88
CA GLU A 19 -11.75 -9.59 -23.40
C GLU A 19 -11.71 -9.54 -24.94
N PRO A 20 -11.02 -10.48 -25.62
CA PRO A 20 -10.66 -10.36 -27.03
C PRO A 20 -11.86 -10.37 -27.99
N TYR A 21 -13.01 -10.89 -27.56
CA TYR A 21 -14.23 -10.97 -28.38
C TYR A 21 -15.30 -9.95 -27.99
N ALA A 22 -14.97 -9.01 -27.10
CA ALA A 22 -15.89 -7.94 -26.73
C ALA A 22 -16.31 -7.13 -27.96
N THR A 23 -17.56 -6.66 -27.97
CA THR A 23 -18.08 -5.71 -28.96
C THR A 23 -18.42 -4.41 -28.24
N PRO A 24 -17.45 -3.48 -28.08
CA PRO A 24 -17.68 -2.20 -27.44
C PRO A 24 -18.69 -1.35 -28.24
N PRO A 25 -19.54 -0.56 -27.57
CA PRO A 25 -20.42 0.41 -28.24
C PRO A 25 -19.62 1.33 -29.17
N GLY A 26 -20.12 1.55 -30.39
CA GLY A 26 -19.47 2.42 -31.38
C GLY A 26 -18.19 1.86 -32.01
N ARG A 27 -17.86 0.58 -31.81
CA ARG A 27 -16.71 -0.11 -32.43
C ARG A 27 -17.17 -1.30 -33.29
N PRO A 28 -16.34 -1.78 -34.24
CA PRO A 28 -16.61 -2.99 -35.00
C PRO A 28 -16.85 -4.21 -34.08
N SER A 29 -17.61 -5.19 -34.58
CA SER A 29 -17.83 -6.45 -33.84
C SER A 29 -16.50 -7.12 -33.53
N ARG A 30 -16.37 -7.64 -32.29
CA ARG A 30 -15.16 -8.32 -31.79
C ARG A 30 -13.89 -7.46 -31.84
N ALA A 31 -14.02 -6.13 -31.71
CA ALA A 31 -12.87 -5.24 -31.57
C ALA A 31 -12.03 -5.50 -30.30
N GLY A 32 -12.62 -6.18 -29.31
CA GLY A 32 -11.97 -6.49 -28.04
C GLY A 32 -12.00 -5.34 -27.03
N LYS A 33 -11.74 -5.67 -25.76
CA LYS A 33 -11.52 -4.73 -24.65
C LYS A 33 -10.35 -5.21 -23.80
N ALA A 34 -9.70 -4.27 -23.11
CA ALA A 34 -8.76 -4.57 -22.05
C ALA A 34 -9.12 -3.71 -20.83
N TYR A 35 -8.91 -4.27 -19.65
CA TYR A 35 -9.07 -3.62 -18.36
C TYR A 35 -7.72 -3.64 -17.65
N VAL A 36 -7.35 -2.53 -17.03
CA VAL A 36 -6.22 -2.44 -16.11
C VAL A 36 -6.80 -2.43 -14.70
N VAL A 37 -6.30 -3.30 -13.84
CA VAL A 37 -6.57 -3.29 -12.40
C VAL A 37 -5.28 -2.84 -11.74
N PHE A 38 -5.32 -1.68 -11.10
CA PHE A 38 -4.14 -1.15 -10.41
C PHE A 38 -3.81 -1.97 -9.17
N GLY A 39 -2.51 -2.26 -9.01
CA GLY A 39 -1.99 -2.92 -7.83
C GLY A 39 -2.17 -2.08 -6.57
N ARG A 40 -2.06 -2.73 -5.41
CA ARG A 40 -1.94 -2.08 -4.09
C ARG A 40 -0.97 -2.86 -3.24
N ASP A 41 -0.08 -2.19 -2.53
CA ASP A 41 0.89 -2.84 -1.66
C ASP A 41 0.36 -3.00 -0.23
N THR A 42 -0.74 -3.74 -0.09
CA THR A 42 -1.38 -3.98 1.23
C THR A 42 -0.57 -4.93 2.13
N GLY A 43 0.69 -5.19 1.79
CA GLY A 43 1.59 -6.10 2.50
C GLY A 43 2.70 -5.38 3.25
N ASP A 44 2.79 -4.05 3.10
CA ASP A 44 3.77 -3.26 3.81
C ASP A 44 3.45 -3.23 5.31
N PRO A 45 4.40 -3.57 6.21
CA PRO A 45 4.15 -3.52 7.64
C PRO A 45 3.87 -2.10 8.17
N ALA A 46 4.28 -1.05 7.44
CA ALA A 46 4.09 0.34 7.79
C ALA A 46 2.86 1.00 7.14
N ASP A 47 2.15 0.30 6.24
CA ASP A 47 0.82 0.69 5.75
C ASP A 47 -0.21 0.34 6.83
N PHE A 48 -0.66 1.35 7.57
CA PHE A 48 -1.52 1.20 8.73
C PHE A 48 -3.00 1.38 8.41
N ASP A 49 -3.34 2.03 7.31
CA ASP A 49 -4.72 2.21 6.85
C ASP A 49 -5.13 1.30 5.68
N ASP A 50 -4.20 0.44 5.24
CA ASP A 50 -4.34 -0.59 4.22
C ASP A 50 -4.72 -0.02 2.83
N ASP A 51 -4.25 1.18 2.51
CA ASP A 51 -4.56 1.85 1.24
C ASP A 51 -3.57 1.53 0.10
N GLY A 52 -2.43 0.90 0.45
CA GLY A 52 -1.43 0.37 -0.48
C GLY A 52 -0.22 1.27 -0.71
N ASP A 53 -0.04 2.31 0.09
CA ASP A 53 1.23 3.02 0.21
C ASP A 53 1.55 3.42 1.67
N VAL A 54 2.72 4.04 1.90
CA VAL A 54 3.16 4.45 3.24
C VAL A 54 3.44 5.94 3.25
N ASP A 55 2.52 6.71 3.84
CA ASP A 55 2.51 8.17 3.69
C ASP A 55 2.24 8.96 4.99
N LEU A 56 1.77 10.20 4.86
CA LEU A 56 1.48 11.04 6.02
C LEU A 56 0.23 10.61 6.79
N VAL A 57 -0.70 9.88 6.17
CA VAL A 57 -1.87 9.30 6.82
C VAL A 57 -1.42 8.16 7.74
N ASP A 58 -0.49 7.30 7.31
CA ASP A 58 0.12 6.29 8.19
C ASP A 58 0.91 6.92 9.32
N PHE A 59 1.60 8.03 9.04
CA PHE A 59 2.34 8.73 10.07
C PHE A 59 1.44 9.26 11.19
N ILE A 60 0.16 9.58 10.90
CA ILE A 60 -0.81 9.93 11.96
C ILE A 60 -1.01 8.73 12.89
N THR A 61 -1.21 7.52 12.34
CA THR A 61 -1.38 6.30 13.15
C THR A 61 -0.13 6.00 13.98
N PHE A 62 1.06 6.16 13.40
CA PHE A 62 2.32 6.07 14.11
C PHE A 62 2.39 7.04 15.29
N GLN A 63 2.13 8.33 15.06
CA GLN A 63 2.20 9.37 16.08
C GLN A 63 1.19 9.17 17.21
N LEU A 64 0.00 8.64 16.92
CA LEU A 64 -1.01 8.33 17.93
C LEU A 64 -0.57 7.20 18.87
N CYS A 65 0.29 6.32 18.38
CA CYS A 65 0.80 5.18 19.12
C CYS A 65 2.15 5.44 19.79
N PHE A 66 2.84 6.53 19.44
CA PHE A 66 4.14 6.89 19.98
C PHE A 66 4.09 7.10 21.50
N VAL A 67 4.70 6.16 22.23
CA VAL A 67 4.82 6.19 23.69
C VAL A 67 6.24 6.49 24.15
N GLY A 68 7.24 6.30 23.27
CA GLY A 68 8.66 6.45 23.56
C GLY A 68 9.26 5.25 24.29
N SER A 69 10.59 5.13 24.26
CA SER A 69 11.32 3.94 24.69
C SER A 69 11.06 3.51 26.14
N ASN A 70 10.96 2.20 26.35
CA ASN A 70 10.68 1.54 27.62
C ASN A 70 9.30 1.88 28.23
N ASN A 71 8.36 2.40 27.44
CA ASN A 71 6.99 2.59 27.87
C ASN A 71 6.09 1.50 27.27
N PRO A 72 5.18 0.89 28.04
CA PRO A 72 4.34 -0.17 27.50
C PRO A 72 3.50 0.35 26.33
N ARG A 73 3.51 -0.40 25.22
CA ARG A 73 2.68 -0.14 24.04
C ARG A 73 1.20 0.05 24.40
N ALA A 74 0.59 1.09 23.84
CA ALA A 74 -0.80 1.40 24.06
C ALA A 74 -1.75 0.34 23.44
N PRO A 75 -2.98 0.15 23.98
CA PRO A 75 -3.94 -0.77 23.40
C PRO A 75 -4.26 -0.42 21.94
N GLY A 76 -4.18 -1.42 21.05
CA GLY A 76 -4.42 -1.24 19.61
C GLY A 76 -3.18 -0.80 18.80
N CYS A 77 -2.06 -0.50 19.45
CA CYS A 77 -0.85 -0.01 18.80
C CYS A 77 0.14 -1.11 18.40
N ALA A 78 -0.34 -2.32 18.10
CA ALA A 78 0.54 -3.43 17.75
C ALA A 78 1.11 -3.34 16.33
N ARG A 79 0.46 -2.64 15.39
CA ARG A 79 0.99 -2.45 14.03
C ARG A 79 2.15 -1.45 13.99
N PRO A 80 2.07 -0.28 14.67
CA PRO A 80 3.16 0.69 14.63
C PRO A 80 4.44 0.32 15.39
N ASP A 81 4.44 -0.83 16.10
CA ASP A 81 5.62 -1.47 16.70
C ASP A 81 6.27 -2.36 15.62
N LEU A 82 7.15 -1.74 14.85
CA LEU A 82 7.74 -2.27 13.63
C LEU A 82 9.02 -3.07 13.90
N ASP A 83 9.70 -2.82 15.02
CA ASP A 83 10.88 -3.60 15.42
C ASP A 83 10.56 -4.77 16.37
N GLY A 84 9.34 -4.79 16.92
CA GLY A 84 8.78 -5.88 17.71
C GLY A 84 9.26 -5.89 19.17
N ASP A 85 9.79 -4.78 19.68
CA ASP A 85 10.33 -4.70 21.04
C ASP A 85 9.28 -4.43 22.13
N GLY A 86 8.03 -4.14 21.72
CA GLY A 86 6.90 -4.00 22.62
C GLY A 86 6.63 -2.57 23.08
N ASP A 87 7.24 -1.57 22.44
CA ASP A 87 6.82 -0.19 22.50
C ASP A 87 6.67 0.44 21.10
N VAL A 88 6.39 1.74 21.04
CA VAL A 88 6.35 2.48 19.76
C VAL A 88 7.16 3.75 19.98
N ASP A 89 8.33 3.80 19.37
CA ASP A 89 9.33 4.82 19.64
C ASP A 89 10.17 5.22 18.41
N LEU A 90 11.38 5.75 18.63
CA LEU A 90 12.24 6.18 17.53
C LEU A 90 12.89 5.02 16.76
N ALA A 91 13.04 3.83 17.35
CA ALA A 91 13.49 2.63 16.65
C ALA A 91 12.46 2.22 15.58
N ASP A 92 11.17 2.27 15.92
CA ASP A 92 10.09 2.05 14.95
C ASP A 92 10.04 3.15 13.89
N PHE A 93 10.27 4.41 14.28
CA PHE A 93 10.31 5.51 13.33
C PHE A 93 11.40 5.30 12.27
N LEU A 94 12.55 4.75 12.64
CA LEU A 94 13.62 4.44 11.69
C LEU A 94 13.22 3.35 10.69
N ILE A 95 12.35 2.43 11.07
CA ILE A 95 11.78 1.43 10.15
C ILE A 95 10.70 2.09 9.29
N PHE A 96 9.78 2.85 9.89
CA PHE A 96 8.74 3.59 9.16
C PHE A 96 9.32 4.44 8.02
N GLN A 97 10.40 5.17 8.27
CA GLN A 97 11.07 6.00 7.26
C GLN A 97 11.64 5.21 6.06
N GLN A 98 11.95 3.93 6.23
CA GLN A 98 12.44 3.08 5.14
C GLN A 98 11.33 2.66 4.17
N HIS A 99 10.10 2.66 4.67
CA HIS A 99 8.91 2.27 3.92
C HIS A 99 8.19 3.48 3.31
N PHE A 100 8.42 4.69 3.82
CA PHE A 100 7.77 5.92 3.36
C PHE A 100 7.90 6.15 1.83
N THR A 101 6.78 6.08 1.13
CA THR A 101 6.67 6.24 -0.33
C THR A 101 6.40 7.67 -0.77
N GLY A 102 6.07 8.57 0.16
CA GLY A 102 5.73 9.98 -0.12
C GLY A 102 4.23 10.25 -0.10
N SER A 103 3.86 11.53 -0.02
CA SER A 103 2.44 11.95 -0.09
C SER A 103 1.95 11.91 -1.53
N ARG A 104 0.96 11.07 -1.85
CA ARG A 104 0.22 11.16 -3.11
C ARG A 104 -0.92 12.17 -3.07
#